data_AF-A0A0S3UF35-F1
#
_entry.id   AF-A0A0S3UF35-F1
#
_cell.length_a   1.000
_cell.length_b   1.000
_cell.length_c   1.000
_cell.angle_alpha   90.00
_cell.angle_beta   90.00
_cell.angle_gamma   90.00
#
_symmetry.space_group_name_H-M   'P 1'
#
loop_
_entity.id
_entity.type
_entity.pdbx_description
1 polymer ?
#
loop_
_entity_poly.entity_id
_entity_poly.type
_entity_poly.pdbx_seq_one_letter_code
_entity_poly.pdbx_strand_id
1 'polypeptide(L)'
;MTTSAEYQRRIEIYDRAQLLDLWTQIQACNTPNWEPGKALEYLIIRAFELEGADVTYPYSIPIARTIIEQIDGAVYSDGLFCLVECKDQANNIASNPLPNFATNCYADPQV
;
A
#
# COMPACT_ATOMS: atom_id res chain seq x y z
N MET A 1 -16.50 5.96 3.61
CA MET A 1 -15.32 5.10 3.62
C MET A 1 -15.30 4.34 2.32
N THR A 2 -14.17 4.36 1.63
CA THR A 2 -13.96 3.56 0.43
C THR A 2 -13.56 2.15 0.86
N THR A 3 -14.14 1.14 0.25
CA THR A 3 -13.88 -0.27 0.58
C THR A 3 -12.58 -0.76 -0.07
N SER A 4 -11.96 -1.82 0.47
CA SER A 4 -10.78 -2.44 -0.15
C SER A 4 -11.01 -2.83 -1.61
N ALA A 5 -12.20 -3.34 -1.93
CA ALA A 5 -12.58 -3.69 -3.30
C ALA A 5 -12.65 -2.47 -4.24
N GLU A 6 -13.02 -1.29 -3.72
CA GLU A 6 -13.04 -0.05 -4.51
C GLU A 6 -11.63 0.50 -4.74
N TYR A 7 -10.75 0.42 -3.74
CA TYR A 7 -9.34 0.77 -3.93
C TYR A 7 -8.63 -0.15 -4.92
N GLN A 8 -8.89 -1.46 -4.84
CA GLN A 8 -8.36 -2.44 -5.78
C GLN A 8 -8.79 -2.12 -7.22
N ARG A 9 -10.11 -2.00 -7.47
CA ARG A 9 -10.62 -1.65 -8.81
C ARG A 9 -10.03 -0.36 -9.35
N ARG A 10 -9.79 0.62 -8.47
CA ARG A 10 -9.19 1.90 -8.85
C ARG A 10 -7.73 1.73 -9.29
N ILE A 11 -6.92 0.98 -8.55
CA ILE A 11 -5.50 0.85 -8.88
C ILE A 11 -5.23 -0.13 -10.02
N GLU A 12 -6.11 -1.12 -10.23
CA GLU A 12 -6.00 -2.10 -11.31
C GLU A 12 -6.07 -1.48 -12.72
N ILE A 13 -6.69 -0.30 -12.86
CA ILE A 13 -6.70 0.42 -14.14
C ILE A 13 -5.46 1.30 -14.34
N TYR A 14 -4.60 1.43 -13.32
CA TYR A 14 -3.41 2.29 -13.40
C TYR A 14 -2.31 1.57 -14.19
N ASP A 15 -1.73 2.29 -15.14
CA ASP A 15 -0.49 1.93 -15.82
C ASP A 15 0.74 2.54 -15.13
N ARG A 16 1.92 2.28 -15.69
CA ARG A 16 3.19 2.77 -15.14
C ARG A 16 3.25 4.30 -15.02
N ALA A 17 2.69 5.05 -15.96
CA ALA A 17 2.71 6.51 -15.92
C ALA A 17 1.79 7.03 -14.81
N GLN A 18 0.62 6.44 -14.66
CA GLN A 18 -0.35 6.79 -13.61
C GLN A 18 0.16 6.40 -12.21
N LEU A 19 0.91 5.30 -12.07
CA LEU A 19 1.57 4.96 -10.81
C LEU A 19 2.66 5.97 -10.44
N LEU A 20 3.44 6.47 -11.41
CA LEU A 20 4.46 7.49 -11.14
C LEU A 20 3.84 8.83 -10.74
N ASP A 21 2.70 9.18 -11.32
CA ASP A 21 1.92 10.36 -10.88
C ASP A 21 1.38 10.16 -9.46
N LEU A 22 0.80 9.00 -9.16
CA LEU A 22 0.34 8.67 -7.81
C LEU A 22 1.49 8.67 -6.80
N TRP A 23 2.68 8.18 -7.17
CA TRP A 23 3.88 8.27 -6.35
C TRP A 23 4.24 9.71 -6.04
N THR A 24 4.21 10.60 -7.03
CA THR A 24 4.46 12.04 -6.85
C THR A 24 3.44 12.66 -5.89
N GLN A 25 2.17 12.28 -6.00
CA GLN A 25 1.10 12.71 -5.09
C GLN A 25 1.31 12.21 -3.65
N ILE A 26 1.73 10.95 -3.49
CA ILE A 26 2.08 10.37 -2.19
C ILE A 26 3.24 11.15 -1.59
N GLN A 27 4.32 11.40 -2.33
CA GLN A 27 5.45 12.18 -1.82
C GLN A 27 5.08 13.62 -1.42
N ALA A 28 4.08 14.20 -2.09
CA ALA A 28 3.54 15.51 -1.76
C ALA A 28 2.47 15.49 -0.66
N CYS A 29 2.17 14.31 -0.10
CA CYS A 29 1.10 14.09 0.88
C CYS A 29 -0.27 14.62 0.41
N ASN A 30 -0.51 14.56 -0.90
CA ASN A 30 -1.70 15.08 -1.55
C ASN A 30 -2.38 13.98 -2.37
N THR A 31 -2.93 12.99 -1.67
CA THR A 31 -3.64 11.86 -2.26
C THR A 31 -5.14 11.97 -1.99
N PRO A 32 -5.86 12.88 -2.67
CA PRO A 32 -7.28 13.04 -2.46
C PRO A 32 -8.01 11.72 -2.79
N ASN A 33 -9.04 11.41 -2.01
CA ASN A 33 -9.84 10.19 -2.12
C ASN A 33 -9.10 8.89 -1.74
N TRP A 34 -7.91 8.98 -1.15
CA TRP A 34 -7.24 7.88 -0.48
C TRP A 34 -7.21 8.14 1.01
N GLU A 35 -7.59 7.15 1.80
CA GLU A 35 -7.32 7.18 3.24
C GLU A 35 -5.80 7.13 3.48
N PRO A 36 -5.31 7.70 4.59
CA PRO A 36 -3.88 7.70 4.93
C PRO A 36 -3.24 6.31 4.80
N GLY A 37 -2.06 6.23 4.20
CA GLY A 37 -1.35 4.97 3.93
C GLY A 37 -1.89 4.13 2.75
N LYS A 38 -3.20 4.16 2.45
CA LYS A 38 -3.80 3.31 1.41
C LYS A 38 -3.25 3.56 0.02
N ALA A 39 -2.93 4.81 -0.33
CA ALA A 39 -2.33 5.11 -1.62
C ALA A 39 -0.99 4.37 -1.81
N LEU A 40 -0.15 4.28 -0.77
CA LEU A 40 1.13 3.58 -0.81
C LEU A 40 0.94 2.06 -0.89
N GLU A 41 0.09 1.50 -0.02
CA GLU A 41 -0.20 0.05 0.02
C GLU A 41 -0.57 -0.46 -1.39
N TYR A 42 -1.57 0.16 -2.02
CA TYR A 42 -2.06 -0.27 -3.33
C TYR A 42 -1.07 0.02 -4.46
N LEU A 43 -0.32 1.13 -4.39
CA LEU A 43 0.70 1.46 -5.39
C LEU A 43 1.79 0.38 -5.45
N ILE A 44 2.32 -0.05 -4.30
CA ILE A 44 3.40 -1.04 -4.24
C ILE A 44 2.94 -2.37 -4.85
N ILE A 45 1.75 -2.84 -4.47
CA ILE A 45 1.21 -4.10 -4.99
C ILE A 45 0.99 -4.03 -6.51
N ARG A 46 0.39 -2.94 -7.00
CA ARG A 46 0.18 -2.76 -8.45
C ARG A 46 1.50 -2.65 -9.22
N ALA A 47 2.54 -2.05 -8.64
CA ALA A 47 3.85 -1.98 -9.27
C ALA A 47 4.43 -3.39 -9.49
N PHE A 48 4.34 -4.28 -8.50
CA PHE A 48 4.76 -5.68 -8.67
C PHE A 48 3.94 -6.42 -9.73
N GLU A 49 2.62 -6.21 -9.75
CA GLU A 49 1.73 -6.83 -10.75
C GLU A 49 2.10 -6.40 -12.17
N LEU A 50 2.40 -5.11 -12.40
CA LEU A 50 2.83 -4.60 -13.70
C LEU A 50 4.19 -5.16 -14.16
N GLU A 51 5.05 -5.54 -13.22
CA GLU A 51 6.32 -6.23 -13.51
C GLU A 51 6.15 -7.76 -13.69
N GLY A 52 4.90 -8.27 -13.65
CA GLY A 52 4.56 -9.66 -13.96
C GLY A 52 4.50 -10.60 -12.77
N ALA A 53 4.47 -10.09 -11.53
CA ALA A 53 4.30 -10.90 -10.34
C ALA A 53 2.82 -11.30 -10.11
N ASP A 54 2.61 -12.45 -9.48
CA ASP A 54 1.29 -12.83 -8.95
C ASP A 54 1.09 -12.11 -7.61
N VAL A 55 0.01 -11.35 -7.48
CA VAL A 55 -0.20 -10.49 -6.30
C VAL A 55 -1.51 -10.77 -5.58
N THR A 56 -1.52 -10.46 -4.29
CA THR A 56 -2.74 -10.31 -3.48
C THR A 56 -2.77 -8.91 -2.89
N TYR A 57 -3.83 -8.18 -3.20
CA TYR A 57 -4.13 -6.84 -2.65
C TYR A 57 -4.46 -6.91 -1.16
N PRO A 58 -4.45 -5.77 -0.42
CA PRO A 58 -4.65 -5.76 1.02
C PRO A 58 -5.86 -6.57 1.49
N TYR A 59 -5.65 -7.42 2.50
CA TYR A 59 -6.70 -8.27 3.04
C TYR A 59 -6.62 -8.37 4.57
N SER A 60 -7.77 -8.57 5.20
CA SER A 60 -7.88 -8.77 6.64
C SER A 60 -7.84 -10.25 6.99
N ILE A 61 -7.14 -10.59 8.07
CA ILE A 61 -7.11 -11.96 8.62
C ILE A 61 -8.08 -12.03 9.80
N PRO A 62 -9.24 -12.68 9.64
CA PRO A 62 -10.16 -12.91 10.75
C PRO A 62 -9.72 -14.12 11.57
N ILE A 63 -9.65 -13.96 12.89
CA ILE A 63 -9.52 -15.08 13.85
C ILE A 63 -10.64 -14.93 14.87
N ALA A 64 -11.40 -16.01 15.10
CA ALA A 64 -12.54 -16.02 16.03
C ALA A 64 -13.57 -14.89 15.83
N ARG A 65 -13.82 -14.49 14.56
CA ARG A 65 -14.72 -13.38 14.15
C ARG A 65 -14.22 -11.97 14.50
N THR A 66 -12.98 -11.84 14.93
CA THR A 66 -12.30 -10.56 15.12
C THR A 66 -11.24 -10.40 14.03
N ILE A 67 -11.17 -9.23 13.41
CA ILE A 67 -10.04 -8.88 12.55
C ILE A 67 -8.86 -8.64 13.49
N ILE A 68 -7.85 -9.49 13.39
CA ILE A 68 -6.66 -9.41 14.25
C ILE A 68 -5.57 -8.60 13.57
N GLU A 69 -5.47 -8.71 12.25
CA GLU A 69 -4.40 -8.13 11.46
C GLU A 69 -4.89 -7.80 10.05
N GLN A 70 -4.30 -6.76 9.46
CA GLN A 70 -4.43 -6.45 8.04
C GLN A 70 -3.06 -6.64 7.40
N ILE A 71 -2.99 -7.40 6.32
CA ILE A 71 -1.81 -7.54 5.49
C ILE A 71 -1.94 -6.58 4.31
N ASP A 72 -0.94 -5.75 4.05
CA ASP A 72 -0.97 -4.75 2.96
C ASP A 72 -0.82 -5.38 1.58
N GLY A 73 -0.23 -6.58 1.52
CA GLY A 73 -0.39 -7.47 0.38
C GLY A 73 0.60 -8.62 0.40
N ALA A 74 0.53 -9.43 -0.65
CA ALA A 74 1.46 -10.52 -0.87
C ALA A 74 1.88 -10.54 -2.34
N VAL A 75 3.13 -10.92 -2.58
CA VAL A 75 3.72 -11.00 -3.92
C VAL A 75 4.41 -12.34 -4.07
N TYR A 76 4.17 -12.99 -5.20
CA TYR A 76 4.89 -14.16 -5.66
C TYR A 76 5.57 -13.87 -7.00
N SER A 77 6.88 -14.08 -7.05
CA SER A 77 7.66 -13.92 -8.28
C SER A 77 8.87 -14.85 -8.25
N ASP A 78 9.12 -15.57 -9.33
CA ASP A 78 10.29 -16.46 -9.52
C ASP A 78 10.56 -17.42 -8.34
N GLY A 79 9.51 -17.99 -7.77
CA GLY A 79 9.63 -18.93 -6.65
C GLY A 79 9.83 -18.28 -5.27
N LEU A 80 9.85 -16.96 -5.19
CA LEU A 80 9.89 -16.19 -3.93
C LEU A 80 8.49 -15.74 -3.54
N PHE A 81 8.13 -15.95 -2.28
CA PHE A 81 6.88 -15.47 -1.69
C PHE A 81 7.19 -14.43 -0.61
N CYS A 82 6.65 -13.24 -0.75
CA CYS A 82 6.88 -12.11 0.14
C CYS A 82 5.54 -11.55 0.63
N LEU A 83 5.46 -11.31 1.95
CA LEU A 83 4.44 -10.40 2.49
C LEU A 83 4.95 -8.97 2.35
N VAL A 84 4.05 -8.07 1.98
CA VAL A 84 4.32 -6.64 1.86
C VAL A 84 3.72 -5.93 3.05
N GLU A 85 4.54 -5.10 3.69
CA GLU A 85 4.16 -4.21 4.78
C GLU A 85 4.61 -2.79 4.42
N CYS A 86 3.67 -1.85 4.43
CA CYS A 86 3.89 -0.45 4.12
C CYS A 86 3.81 0.41 5.38
N LYS A 87 4.70 1.39 5.50
CA LYS A 87 4.72 2.36 6.59
C LYS A 87 4.74 3.77 6.04
N ASP A 88 3.58 4.40 6.02
CA ASP A 88 3.48 5.84 5.76
C ASP A 88 3.59 6.58 7.11
N GLN A 89 4.82 6.84 7.57
CA GLN A 89 5.11 7.43 8.89
C GLN A 89 6.15 8.56 8.81
N ALA A 90 5.96 9.59 9.64
CA ALA A 90 6.75 10.82 9.55
C ALA A 90 8.18 10.75 10.12
N ASN A 91 8.43 9.82 11.04
CA ASN A 91 9.74 9.63 11.61
C ASN A 91 10.42 8.46 10.90
N ASN A 92 11.63 8.72 10.39
CA ASN A 92 12.56 7.69 9.92
C ASN A 92 13.07 6.90 11.14
N ILE A 93 12.18 6.12 11.74
CA ILE A 93 12.53 5.18 12.79
C ILE A 93 13.12 3.99 12.06
N ALA A 94 14.38 3.68 12.33
CA ALA A 94 14.95 2.39 11.97
C ALA A 94 13.99 1.31 12.46
N SER A 95 13.18 0.77 11.56
CA SER A 95 12.24 -0.28 11.90
C SER A 95 13.03 -1.53 12.29
N ASN A 96 12.42 -2.32 13.18
CA ASN A 96 12.76 -3.70 13.51
C ASN A 96 13.32 -4.49 12.30
N PRO A 97 14.01 -5.63 12.46
CA PRO A 97 14.88 -6.25 11.45
C PRO A 97 14.19 -6.77 10.16
N LEU A 98 12.92 -6.44 9.91
CA LEU A 98 12.16 -6.77 8.72
C LEU A 98 12.12 -5.59 7.74
N PRO A 99 12.35 -5.82 6.43
CA PRO A 99 12.25 -4.79 5.40
C PRO A 99 10.80 -4.32 5.24
N ASN A 100 10.60 -3.00 5.10
CA ASN A 100 9.32 -2.34 4.90
C ASN A 100 9.45 -1.22 3.84
N PHE A 101 8.35 -0.91 3.15
CA PHE A 101 8.28 0.25 2.26
C PHE A 101 7.84 1.47 3.07
N ALA A 102 8.57 2.59 3.00
CA ALA A 102 8.29 3.75 3.83
C ALA A 102 8.14 5.06 3.06
N THR A 103 7.15 5.87 3.44
CA THR A 103 6.98 7.28 3.04
C THR A 103 6.74 8.17 4.26
N ASN A 104 7.02 9.46 4.14
CA ASN A 104 6.85 10.45 5.21
C ASN A 104 5.68 11.37 4.86
N CYS A 105 4.46 10.95 5.16
CA CYS A 105 3.29 11.79 5.06
C CYS A 105 2.43 11.77 6.32
N TYR A 106 2.23 12.96 6.89
CA TYR A 106 1.10 13.25 7.75
C TYR A 106 0.49 14.57 7.30
N ALA A 107 -0.84 14.63 7.19
CA ALA A 107 -1.57 15.89 7.14
C ALA A 107 -1.41 16.59 8.49
N ASP A 108 -0.98 17.84 8.46
CA ASP A 108 -0.94 18.71 9.65
C ASP A 108 -2.31 18.68 10.36
N PRO A 109 -2.41 18.27 11.64
CA PRO A 109 -3.69 18.24 12.36
C PRO A 109 -4.19 19.63 12.79
N GLN A 110 -3.84 20.71 12.08
CA GLN A 110 -4.16 22.10 12.43
C GLN A 110 -4.77 22.93 11.28
N VAL A 111 -5.61 22.35 10.42
CA VAL A 111 -6.57 23.12 9.60
C VAL A 111 -7.97 22.51 9.67
#